data_AF-A0A3N4KGW2-F1
#
_entry.id   AF-A0A3N4KGW2-F1
#
_cell.length_a   1.000
_cell.length_b   1.000
_cell.length_c   1.000
_cell.angle_alpha   90.00
_cell.angle_beta   90.00
_cell.angle_gamma   90.00
#
_symmetry.space_group_name_H-M   'P 1'
#
loop_
_entity.id
_entity.type
_entity.pdbx_description
1 polymer ?
#
loop_
_entity_poly.entity_id
_entity_poly.type
_entity_poly.pdbx_seq_one_letter_code
_entity_poly.pdbx_strand_id
1 'polypeptide(L)'
;MASAFRTSALRTAASAFKTCARPALAAPKIAFLKPQPRIAAFHTSKSLSILPPGRQVIEGTINDAAPVPESNPSHGSYHWTFERLVSVGLIPLTIAPFALGSVSPVTDAVLGAAVVIHSYIGFESSIIDYIPGRKHPTAKKVFMWILKGSTVLVLVGLYEFETNDVGITEAVKRVWKA
;
A
#
# COMPACT_ATOMS: atom_id res chain seq x y z
N MET A 1 8.13 34.93 -87.30
CA MET A 1 7.78 33.95 -88.34
C MET A 1 6.89 32.88 -87.72
N ALA A 2 5.74 32.63 -88.34
CA ALA A 2 4.72 31.58 -88.14
C ALA A 2 4.07 31.46 -86.73
N SER A 3 2.74 31.66 -86.52
CA SER A 3 1.57 30.94 -87.10
C SER A 3 1.54 29.46 -86.64
N ALA A 4 0.47 28.84 -86.13
CA ALA A 4 -0.93 29.21 -85.92
C ALA A 4 -1.60 28.22 -84.93
N PHE A 5 -2.74 28.66 -84.44
CA PHE A 5 -3.80 27.92 -83.74
C PHE A 5 -4.47 26.79 -84.57
N ARG A 6 -5.17 25.90 -83.83
CA ARG A 6 -6.39 25.09 -84.13
C ARG A 6 -6.18 23.56 -84.11
N THR A 7 -6.66 22.82 -83.10
CA THR A 7 -8.02 22.30 -82.78
C THR A 7 -8.62 21.28 -83.76
N SER A 8 -8.92 20.07 -83.26
CA SER A 8 -10.16 19.29 -83.48
C SER A 8 -10.16 18.12 -82.46
N ALA A 9 -11.06 18.03 -81.47
CA ALA A 9 -12.37 17.34 -81.51
C ALA A 9 -12.23 15.88 -82.01
N LEU A 10 -12.71 14.81 -81.36
CA LEU A 10 -14.07 14.62 -80.84
C LEU A 10 -14.20 13.20 -80.20
N ARG A 11 -14.95 13.11 -79.08
CA ARG A 11 -15.90 12.06 -78.66
C ARG A 11 -15.49 10.58 -78.43
N THR A 12 -15.56 10.22 -77.14
CA THR A 12 -16.46 9.24 -76.50
C THR A 12 -16.78 7.90 -77.20
N ALA A 13 -16.44 6.79 -76.53
CA ALA A 13 -17.34 5.66 -76.34
C ALA A 13 -16.90 4.77 -75.17
N ALA A 14 -17.80 4.57 -74.21
CA ALA A 14 -17.71 3.59 -73.15
C ALA A 14 -17.90 2.17 -73.69
N SER A 15 -17.24 1.19 -73.08
CA SER A 15 -17.60 -0.22 -73.20
C SER A 15 -17.24 -0.94 -71.90
N ALA A 16 -18.30 -1.28 -71.15
CA ALA A 16 -18.23 -2.04 -69.92
C ALA A 16 -17.94 -3.52 -70.23
N PHE A 17 -16.84 -4.06 -69.71
CA PHE A 17 -16.59 -5.50 -69.67
C PHE A 17 -16.64 -6.02 -68.23
N LYS A 18 -17.83 -6.47 -67.88
CA LYS A 18 -18.20 -7.66 -67.09
C LYS A 18 -17.18 -8.15 -66.06
N THR A 19 -17.60 -8.03 -64.80
CA THR A 19 -17.10 -8.72 -63.61
C THR A 19 -16.85 -10.22 -63.86
N CYS A 20 -15.58 -10.64 -63.77
CA CYS A 20 -15.23 -12.05 -63.62
C CYS A 20 -15.16 -12.36 -62.11
N ALA A 21 -16.20 -13.01 -61.60
CA ALA A 21 -16.25 -13.53 -60.25
C ALA A 21 -15.17 -14.61 -60.10
N ARG A 22 -14.13 -14.32 -59.32
CA ARG A 22 -13.17 -15.33 -58.85
C ARG A 22 -13.90 -16.26 -57.88
N PRO A 23 -13.82 -17.60 -58.02
CA PRO A 23 -14.26 -18.49 -56.96
C PRO A 23 -13.30 -18.31 -55.79
N ALA A 24 -13.83 -17.82 -54.67
CA ALA A 24 -13.11 -17.81 -53.41
C ALA A 24 -12.95 -19.26 -52.94
N LEU A 25 -11.76 -19.85 -53.16
CA LEU A 25 -11.33 -21.02 -52.41
C LEU A 25 -11.16 -20.60 -50.95
N ALA A 26 -12.25 -20.72 -50.18
CA ALA A 26 -12.23 -20.56 -48.75
C ALA A 26 -11.43 -21.74 -48.15
N ALA A 27 -10.14 -21.50 -47.88
CA ALA A 27 -9.37 -22.40 -47.04
C ALA A 27 -10.05 -22.49 -45.66
N PRO A 28 -10.32 -23.68 -45.12
CA PRO A 28 -10.81 -23.78 -43.76
C PRO A 28 -9.68 -23.29 -42.85
N LYS A 29 -9.86 -22.10 -42.25
CA LYS A 29 -9.08 -21.71 -41.09
C LYS A 29 -9.53 -22.64 -39.95
N ILE A 30 -8.94 -23.83 -39.89
CA ILE A 30 -8.95 -24.63 -38.66
C ILE A 30 -8.10 -23.82 -37.69
N ALA A 31 -8.74 -22.87 -37.01
CA ALA A 31 -8.20 -22.28 -35.81
C ALA A 31 -8.08 -23.43 -34.81
N PHE A 32 -6.89 -24.02 -34.74
CA PHE A 32 -6.53 -24.90 -33.63
C PHE A 32 -6.43 -24.00 -32.40
N LEU A 33 -7.60 -23.62 -31.87
CA LEU A 33 -7.73 -23.01 -30.57
C LEU A 33 -7.25 -24.08 -29.60
N LYS A 34 -5.96 -24.02 -29.24
CA LYS A 34 -5.46 -24.77 -28.08
C LYS A 34 -6.42 -24.46 -26.93
N PRO A 35 -7.15 -25.44 -26.39
CA PRO A 35 -7.93 -25.21 -25.19
C PRO A 35 -6.91 -24.83 -24.12
N GLN A 36 -6.88 -23.57 -23.73
CA GLN A 36 -6.14 -23.18 -22.56
C GLN A 36 -6.79 -23.95 -21.41
N PRO A 37 -6.06 -24.81 -20.69
CA PRO A 37 -6.63 -25.47 -19.54
C PRO A 37 -7.05 -24.36 -18.59
N ARG A 38 -8.37 -24.18 -18.44
CA ARG A 38 -8.92 -23.45 -17.32
C ARG A 38 -8.59 -24.32 -16.12
N ILE A 39 -7.40 -24.09 -15.55
CA ILE A 39 -7.04 -24.67 -14.26
C ILE A 39 -8.10 -24.15 -13.31
N ALA A 40 -9.08 -25.00 -13.02
CA ALA A 40 -10.10 -24.73 -12.04
C ALA A 40 -9.37 -24.68 -10.69
N ALA A 41 -9.05 -23.48 -10.25
CA ALA A 41 -8.53 -23.28 -8.92
C ALA A 41 -9.61 -23.76 -7.95
N PHE A 42 -9.33 -24.81 -7.17
CA PHE A 42 -10.23 -25.41 -6.17
C PHE A 42 -10.43 -24.49 -4.95
N HIS A 43 -10.69 -23.20 -5.18
CA HIS A 43 -11.04 -22.25 -4.15
C HIS A 43 -12.53 -21.90 -4.30
N THR A 44 -13.33 -22.31 -3.33
CA THR A 44 -14.77 -21.97 -3.23
C THR A 44 -14.99 -20.51 -2.81
N SER A 45 -13.93 -19.84 -2.33
CA SER A 45 -13.95 -18.44 -1.93
C SER A 45 -13.95 -17.51 -3.15
N LYS A 46 -14.80 -16.49 -3.12
CA LYS A 46 -14.80 -15.41 -4.12
C LYS A 46 -13.44 -14.71 -4.13
N SER A 47 -12.83 -14.58 -5.30
CA SER A 47 -11.67 -13.72 -5.49
C SER A 47 -12.09 -12.27 -5.26
N LEU A 48 -11.74 -11.71 -4.09
CA LEU A 48 -11.90 -10.29 -3.80
C LEU A 48 -10.62 -9.57 -4.25
N SER A 49 -10.73 -8.71 -5.26
CA SER A 49 -9.65 -7.82 -5.69
C SER A 49 -9.53 -6.62 -4.75
N ILE A 50 -9.13 -6.87 -3.49
CA ILE A 50 -8.88 -5.81 -2.52
C ILE A 50 -7.63 -5.04 -2.99
N LEU A 51 -7.82 -3.75 -3.33
CA LEU A 51 -6.80 -2.84 -3.86
C LEU A 51 -6.20 -3.26 -5.21
N PRO A 52 -6.98 -3.30 -6.32
CA PRO A 52 -6.46 -3.68 -7.63
C PRO A 52 -5.23 -2.84 -8.00
N PRO A 53 -4.28 -3.38 -8.78
CA PRO A 53 -3.11 -2.62 -9.21
C PRO A 53 -3.58 -1.33 -9.91
N GLY A 54 -3.02 -0.20 -9.48
CA GLY A 54 -3.33 1.08 -10.11
C GLY A 54 -2.79 1.13 -11.55
N ARG A 55 -3.02 2.25 -12.23
CA ARG A 55 -2.43 2.49 -13.55
C ARG A 55 -0.90 2.33 -13.46
N GLN A 56 -0.35 1.38 -14.21
CA GLN A 56 1.10 1.25 -14.36
C GLN A 56 1.57 2.37 -15.28
N VAL A 57 2.32 3.31 -14.72
CA VAL A 57 2.88 4.46 -15.44
C VAL A 57 4.39 4.34 -15.34
N ILE A 58 5.07 4.35 -16.47
CA ILE A 58 6.52 4.47 -16.51
C ILE A 58 6.84 5.95 -16.32
N GLU A 59 7.51 6.26 -15.21
CA GLU A 59 8.07 7.59 -14.98
C GLU A 59 9.43 7.64 -15.67
N GLY A 60 9.55 8.43 -16.75
CA GLY A 60 10.75 8.47 -17.61
C GLY A 60 10.65 7.57 -18.84
N THR A 61 11.79 7.14 -19.35
CA THR A 61 11.94 6.21 -20.49
C THR A 61 12.32 4.81 -20.01
N ILE A 62 12.26 3.83 -20.92
CA ILE A 62 12.58 2.42 -20.62
C ILE A 62 14.05 2.24 -20.22
N ASN A 63 14.93 3.16 -20.64
CA ASN A 63 16.37 3.09 -20.38
C ASN A 63 16.81 3.98 -19.21
N ASP A 64 15.90 4.73 -18.58
CA ASP A 64 16.24 5.56 -17.44
C ASP A 64 16.36 4.71 -16.18
N ALA A 65 17.40 4.98 -15.38
CA ALA A 65 17.56 4.31 -14.09
C ALA A 65 16.40 4.67 -13.16
N ALA A 66 15.92 3.70 -12.39
CA ALA A 66 14.88 3.94 -11.39
C ALA A 66 15.35 5.03 -10.40
N PRO A 67 14.48 6.01 -10.05
CA PRO A 67 14.86 7.05 -9.12
C PRO A 67 15.17 6.44 -7.75
N VAL A 68 16.39 6.67 -7.26
CA VAL A 68 16.79 6.28 -5.92
C VAL A 68 16.49 7.45 -4.98
N PRO A 69 15.62 7.27 -3.96
CA PRO A 69 15.36 8.33 -3.01
C PRO A 69 16.62 8.64 -2.20
N GLU A 70 16.78 9.89 -1.78
CA GLU A 70 17.88 10.28 -0.91
C GLU A 70 17.84 9.50 0.41
N SER A 71 18.99 8.99 0.84
CA SER A 71 19.09 8.23 2.07
C SER A 71 18.93 9.15 3.28
N ASN A 72 17.97 8.85 4.15
CA ASN A 72 17.82 9.53 5.44
C ASN A 72 17.92 8.52 6.59
N PRO A 73 18.98 8.58 7.43
CA PRO A 73 19.15 7.70 8.58
C PRO A 73 17.98 7.75 9.58
N SER A 74 17.29 8.89 9.70
CA SER A 74 16.15 9.05 10.62
C SER A 74 14.96 8.17 10.25
N HIS A 75 14.80 7.84 8.97
CA HIS A 75 13.75 6.94 8.47
C HIS A 75 14.22 5.48 8.32
N GLY A 76 15.49 5.21 8.60
CA GLY A 76 16.10 3.89 8.45
C GLY A 76 16.76 3.43 9.74
N SER A 77 18.08 3.52 9.80
CA SER A 77 18.90 2.92 10.86
C SER A 77 18.60 3.47 12.25
N TYR A 78 18.38 4.78 12.41
CA TYR A 78 18.09 5.37 13.71
C TYR A 78 16.71 4.97 14.22
N HIS A 79 15.71 4.98 13.33
CA HIS A 79 14.37 4.49 13.66
C HIS A 79 14.45 3.04 14.14
N TRP A 80 15.03 2.14 13.34
CA TRP A 80 15.16 0.73 13.68
C TRP A 80 15.86 0.51 15.03
N THR A 81 16.99 1.19 15.25
CA THR A 81 17.77 1.05 16.49
C THR A 81 16.97 1.50 17.70
N PHE A 82 16.24 2.62 17.58
CA PHE A 82 15.36 3.12 18.63
C PHE A 82 14.24 2.12 18.96
N GLU A 83 13.58 1.54 17.96
CA GLU A 83 12.55 0.53 18.18
C GLU A 83 13.08 -0.68 18.96
N ARG A 84 14.28 -1.16 18.58
CA ARG A 84 14.90 -2.30 19.25
C ARG A 84 15.27 -1.94 20.69
N LEU A 85 15.79 -0.74 20.93
CA LEU A 85 16.12 -0.27 22.28
C LEU A 85 14.89 -0.21 23.18
N VAL A 86 13.78 0.36 22.71
CA VAL A 86 12.52 0.41 23.46
C VAL A 86 12.01 -1.01 23.74
N SER A 87 12.06 -1.90 22.74
CA SER A 87 11.56 -3.28 22.88
C SER A 87 12.39 -4.10 23.86
N VAL A 88 13.72 -3.98 23.82
CA VAL A 88 14.62 -4.64 24.77
C VAL A 88 14.47 -4.04 26.17
N GLY A 89 14.31 -2.72 26.28
CA GLY A 89 14.09 -2.03 27.55
C GLY A 89 12.78 -2.43 28.25
N LEU A 90 11.74 -2.79 27.50
CA LEU A 90 10.48 -3.29 28.06
C LEU A 90 10.62 -4.64 28.77
N ILE A 91 11.59 -5.47 28.41
CA ILE A 91 11.78 -6.80 29.02
C ILE A 91 12.02 -6.69 30.54
N PRO A 92 13.06 -5.99 31.04
CA PRO A 92 13.25 -5.85 32.49
C PRO A 92 12.13 -5.06 33.17
N LEU A 93 11.56 -4.05 32.49
CA LEU A 93 10.46 -3.24 33.06
C LEU A 93 9.20 -4.07 33.31
N THR A 94 8.89 -5.03 32.43
CA THR A 94 7.73 -5.92 32.61
C THR A 94 7.97 -7.02 33.64
N ILE A 95 9.21 -7.43 33.88
CA ILE A 95 9.58 -8.42 34.91
C ILE A 95 9.57 -7.79 36.32
N ALA A 96 9.98 -6.53 36.45
CA ALA A 96 10.17 -5.88 37.75
C ALA A 96 8.94 -5.93 38.70
N PRO A 97 7.69 -5.68 38.26
CA PRO A 97 6.52 -5.80 39.12
C PRO A 97 6.30 -7.19 39.70
N PHE A 98 6.65 -8.25 38.96
CA PHE A 98 6.52 -9.64 39.42
C PHE A 98 7.61 -10.04 40.39
N ALA A 99 8.84 -9.55 40.19
CA ALA A 99 9.98 -9.87 41.04
C ALA A 99 9.93 -9.11 42.39
N LEU A 100 9.46 -7.86 42.38
CA LEU A 100 9.46 -6.97 43.55
C LEU A 100 8.10 -6.90 44.26
N GLY A 101 7.01 -7.32 43.61
CA GLY A 101 5.65 -7.36 44.15
C GLY A 101 4.94 -6.00 44.20
N SER A 102 5.65 -4.93 44.54
CA SER A 102 5.24 -3.54 44.34
C SER A 102 6.39 -2.74 43.72
N VAL A 103 6.06 -1.80 42.84
CA VAL A 103 7.04 -0.92 42.18
C VAL A 103 6.80 0.52 42.58
N SER A 104 7.83 1.36 42.44
CA SER A 104 7.68 2.79 42.69
C SER A 104 6.77 3.42 41.62
N PRO A 105 6.01 4.48 41.93
CA PRO A 105 5.17 5.18 40.94
C PRO A 105 5.99 5.68 39.73
N VAL A 106 7.25 6.05 39.94
CA VAL A 106 8.15 6.43 38.85
C VAL A 106 8.42 5.25 37.92
N THR A 107 8.68 4.07 38.47
CA THR A 107 8.92 2.86 37.67
C THR A 107 7.65 2.44 36.92
N ASP A 108 6.47 2.55 37.55
CA ASP A 108 5.19 2.25 36.93
C ASP A 108 4.87 3.21 35.78
N ALA A 109 5.06 4.52 35.99
CA ALA A 109 4.94 5.53 34.94
C ALA A 109 5.93 5.31 33.77
N VAL A 110 7.18 4.90 34.06
CA VAL A 110 8.17 4.56 33.02
C VAL A 110 7.75 3.32 32.23
N LEU A 111 7.23 2.29 32.91
CA LEU A 111 6.66 1.11 32.26
C LEU A 111 5.48 1.50 31.34
N GLY A 112 4.53 2.28 31.86
CA GLY A 112 3.39 2.78 31.09
C GLY A 112 3.82 3.59 29.86
N ALA A 113 4.73 4.55 30.03
CA ALA A 113 5.24 5.38 28.93
C ALA A 113 5.97 4.55 27.87
N ALA A 114 6.80 3.58 28.28
CA ALA A 114 7.50 2.68 27.36
C ALA A 114 6.53 1.82 26.54
N VAL A 115 5.45 1.31 27.17
CA VAL A 115 4.38 0.57 26.49
C VAL A 115 3.66 1.45 25.47
N VAL A 116 3.36 2.70 25.81
CA VAL A 116 2.71 3.65 24.89
C VAL A 116 3.60 3.94 23.68
N ILE A 117 4.89 4.22 23.90
CA ILE A 117 5.85 4.49 22.82
C ILE A 117 5.99 3.27 21.91
N HIS A 118 6.16 2.07 22.47
CA HIS A 118 6.26 0.83 21.70
C HIS A 118 5.00 0.58 20.86
N SER A 119 3.82 0.82 21.44
CA SER A 119 2.54 0.66 20.76
C SER A 119 2.35 1.69 19.64
N TYR A 120 2.75 2.95 19.85
CA TYR A 120 2.70 3.99 18.81
C TYR A 120 3.51 3.59 17.57
N ILE A 121 4.74 3.13 17.76
CA ILE A 121 5.63 2.68 16.66
C ILE A 121 5.01 1.47 15.93
N GLY A 122 4.48 0.49 16.68
CA GLY A 122 3.88 -0.71 16.10
C GLY A 122 2.62 -0.39 15.28
N PHE A 123 1.77 0.51 15.77
CA PHE A 123 0.61 0.98 15.04
C PHE A 123 0.98 1.87 13.85
N GLU A 124 1.99 2.72 13.96
CA GLU A 124 2.51 3.51 12.84
C GLU A 124 2.97 2.59 11.70
N SER A 125 3.71 1.53 12.03
CA SER A 125 4.15 0.50 11.08
C SER A 125 2.95 -0.19 10.42
N SER A 126 1.96 -0.60 11.22
CA SER A 126 0.72 -1.22 10.71
C SER A 126 -0.03 -0.30 9.74
N ILE A 127 -0.13 1.01 10.04
CA ILE A 127 -0.77 1.98 9.14
C ILE A 127 0.03 2.14 7.85
N ILE A 128 1.36 2.21 7.93
CA ILE A 128 2.22 2.37 6.75
C ILE A 128 2.11 1.18 5.81
N ASP A 129 2.05 -0.04 6.35
CA ASP A 129 2.02 -1.28 5.59
C ASP A 129 0.66 -1.54 4.93
N TYR A 130 -0.43 -1.32 5.67
CA TYR A 130 -1.77 -1.67 5.20
C TYR A 130 -2.52 -0.52 4.51
N ILE A 131 -2.10 0.74 4.70
CA ILE A 131 -2.76 1.90 4.09
C ILE A 131 -1.80 2.57 3.09
N PRO A 132 -1.82 2.17 1.81
CA PRO A 132 -0.86 2.65 0.83
C PRO A 132 -1.08 4.14 0.54
N GLY A 133 -0.14 4.98 0.98
CA GLY A 133 -0.21 6.43 0.84
C GLY A 133 -0.30 6.92 -0.62
N ARG A 134 0.23 6.15 -1.58
CA ARG A 134 0.14 6.46 -3.01
C ARG A 134 -1.30 6.37 -3.55
N LYS A 135 -2.10 5.41 -3.05
CA LYS A 135 -3.49 5.19 -3.50
C LYS A 135 -4.50 5.90 -2.60
N HIS A 136 -4.27 5.90 -1.29
CA HIS A 136 -5.19 6.43 -0.28
C HIS A 136 -4.51 7.45 0.63
N PRO A 137 -4.04 8.60 0.09
CA PRO A 137 -3.33 9.60 0.88
C PRO A 137 -4.20 10.20 1.99
N THR A 138 -5.49 10.42 1.74
CA THR A 138 -6.43 10.95 2.74
C THR A 138 -6.65 9.97 3.89
N ALA A 139 -6.89 8.69 3.59
CA ALA A 139 -7.06 7.68 4.62
C ALA A 139 -5.81 7.56 5.49
N LYS A 140 -4.62 7.46 4.87
CA LYS A 140 -3.35 7.41 5.60
C LYS A 140 -3.19 8.61 6.54
N LYS A 141 -3.49 9.83 6.06
CA LYS A 141 -3.44 11.05 6.90
C LYS A 141 -4.41 10.99 8.08
N VAL A 142 -5.65 10.56 7.84
CA VAL A 142 -6.67 10.44 8.90
C VAL A 142 -6.23 9.45 9.97
N PHE A 143 -5.81 8.24 9.59
CA PHE A 143 -5.36 7.23 10.55
C PHE A 143 -4.10 7.66 11.32
N MET A 144 -3.17 8.37 10.68
CA MET A 144 -2.03 8.96 11.38
C MET A 144 -2.45 10.01 12.42
N TRP A 145 -3.43 10.86 12.11
CA TRP A 145 -3.96 11.82 13.08
C TRP A 145 -4.72 11.15 14.23
N ILE A 146 -5.49 10.11 13.93
CA ILE A 146 -6.17 9.30 14.96
C ILE A 146 -5.13 8.68 15.88
N LEU A 147 -4.07 8.07 15.33
CA LEU A 147 -2.99 7.47 16.13
C LEU A 147 -2.32 8.50 17.03
N LYS A 148 -2.00 9.69 16.52
CA LYS A 148 -1.41 10.77 17.33
C LYS A 148 -2.36 11.25 18.42
N GLY A 149 -3.63 11.46 18.09
CA GLY A 149 -4.65 11.89 19.04
C GLY A 149 -4.90 10.87 20.14
N SER A 150 -5.02 9.58 19.78
CA SER A 150 -5.18 8.51 20.76
C SER A 150 -3.95 8.35 21.65
N THR A 151 -2.74 8.52 21.10
CA THR A 151 -1.49 8.46 21.90
C THR A 151 -1.46 9.57 22.95
N VAL A 152 -1.80 10.80 22.59
CA VAL A 152 -1.90 11.91 23.55
C VAL A 152 -2.97 11.63 24.60
N LEU A 153 -4.14 11.15 24.18
CA LEU A 153 -5.23 10.79 25.10
C LEU A 153 -4.80 9.72 26.11
N VAL A 154 -4.10 8.68 25.65
CA VAL A 154 -3.58 7.62 26.53
C VAL A 154 -2.51 8.15 27.48
N LEU A 155 -1.63 9.05 27.03
CA LEU A 155 -0.64 9.67 27.90
C LEU A 155 -1.28 10.54 29.00
N VAL A 156 -2.34 11.28 28.67
CA VAL A 156 -3.11 12.04 29.68
C VAL A 156 -3.81 11.09 30.65
N GLY A 157 -4.44 10.03 30.16
CA GLY A 157 -5.04 9.01 31.01
C GLY A 157 -4.03 8.32 31.92
N LEU A 158 -2.84 8.01 31.40
CA LEU A 158 -1.73 7.46 32.17
C LEU A 158 -1.28 8.42 33.27
N TYR A 159 -1.10 9.70 32.94
CA TYR A 159 -0.74 10.72 33.93
C TYR A 159 -1.77 10.77 35.06
N GLU A 160 -3.06 10.88 34.73
CA GLU A 160 -4.13 10.90 35.73
C GLU A 160 -4.17 9.62 36.58
N PHE A 161 -3.95 8.47 35.97
CA PHE A 161 -3.96 7.18 36.66
C PHE A 161 -2.80 6.99 37.63
N GLU A 162 -1.63 7.54 37.30
CA GLU A 162 -0.44 7.48 38.16
C GLU A 162 -0.44 8.58 39.24
N THR A 163 -1.03 9.76 38.98
CA THR A 163 -1.03 10.87 39.95
C THR A 163 -2.23 10.86 40.90
N ASN A 164 -3.41 10.50 40.41
CA ASN A 164 -4.68 10.63 41.14
C ASN A 164 -5.34 9.28 41.47
N ASP A 165 -4.82 8.18 40.92
CA ASP A 165 -5.30 6.81 41.19
C ASP A 165 -4.15 5.89 41.65
N VAL A 166 -4.34 4.58 41.55
CA VAL A 166 -3.47 3.56 42.15
C VAL A 166 -2.27 3.14 41.30
N GLY A 167 -2.18 3.60 40.05
CA GLY A 167 -1.15 3.18 39.10
C GLY A 167 -1.44 1.87 38.35
N ILE A 168 -0.79 1.67 37.20
CA ILE A 168 -1.08 0.55 36.28
C ILE A 168 -0.87 -0.81 36.94
N THR A 169 0.27 -1.01 37.60
CA THR A 169 0.64 -2.34 38.12
C THR A 169 -0.28 -2.81 39.24
N GLU A 170 -0.63 -1.93 40.17
CA GLU A 170 -1.59 -2.23 41.24
C GLU A 170 -3.01 -2.38 40.70
N ALA A 171 -3.40 -1.63 39.67
CA ALA A 171 -4.68 -1.81 39.01
C ALA A 171 -4.81 -3.20 38.36
N VAL A 172 -3.81 -3.63 37.59
CA VAL A 172 -3.78 -4.97 36.97
C VAL A 172 -3.87 -6.05 38.06
N LYS A 173 -3.16 -5.88 39.17
CA LYS A 173 -3.19 -6.80 40.31
C LYS A 173 -4.56 -6.88 40.98
N ARG A 174 -5.30 -5.77 41.07
CA ARG A 174 -6.67 -5.73 41.60
C ARG A 174 -7.65 -6.41 40.64
N VAL A 175 -7.55 -6.10 39.34
CA VAL A 175 -8.39 -6.72 38.29
C VAL A 175 -8.19 -8.23 38.23
N TRP A 176 -6.96 -8.71 38.43
CA TRP A 176 -6.68 -10.15 38.41
C TRP A 176 -7.34 -10.93 39.56
N LYS A 177 -7.66 -10.26 40.67
CA LYS A 177 -8.31 -10.87 41.84
C LYS A 177 -9.82 -10.62 41.89
N ALA A 178 -10.36 -9.84 40.96
CA ALA A 178 -11.78 -9.54 40.84
C ALA A 178 -12.55 -10.73 40.24
#